data_AF-W6WBI1-F1
#
_entry.id   AF-W6WBI1-F1
#
_cell.length_a   1.000
_cell.length_b   1.000
_cell.length_c   1.000
_cell.angle_alpha   90.00
_cell.angle_beta   90.00
_cell.angle_gamma   90.00
#
_symmetry.space_group_name_H-M   'P 1'
#
loop_
_entity.id
_entity.type
_entity.pdbx_description
1 polymer ?
#
loop_
_entity_poly.entity_id
_entity_poly.type
_entity_poly.pdbx_seq_one_letter_code
_entity_poly.pdbx_strand_id
1 'polypeptide(L)'
;MIYDIRSISDRAKGVAPGAVTPDEIEFARNILRTRSGDIYTAIYVVGLLGNKRDGKLVESFIFGDENNLYAEVALKALCRYMGLIEQYRSVLRQLVIQPPDESGMRRMTAIHLMKEYFQDYKDNELGCYLVKILCDLDDRHRLSARDALADILDLRSSLKDPHGLEFDEWDEDTSLLVKAAKNAFHCKDVIVSPKSQIH
;
A
#
# COMPACT_ATOMS: atom_id res chain seq x y z
N MET A 1 28.47 14.82 16.04
CA MET A 1 27.47 15.42 15.14
C MET A 1 26.12 14.87 15.56
N ILE A 2 25.11 15.72 15.83
CA ILE A 2 23.76 15.25 16.14
C ILE A 2 22.97 15.40 14.85
N TYR A 3 22.57 14.28 14.25
CA TYR A 3 21.71 14.28 13.07
C TYR A 3 20.25 14.43 13.49
N ASP A 4 19.47 15.16 12.69
CA ASP A 4 18.01 15.22 12.81
C ASP A 4 17.36 14.38 11.72
N ILE A 5 16.72 13.28 12.14
CA ILE A 5 16.08 12.32 11.24
C ILE A 5 14.92 12.93 10.43
N ARG A 6 14.26 13.97 10.94
CA ARG A 6 13.17 14.65 10.21
C ARG A 6 13.71 15.46 9.06
N SER A 7 14.74 16.27 9.32
CA SER A 7 15.46 17.01 8.27
C SER A 7 16.05 16.07 7.19
N ILE A 8 16.56 14.90 7.59
CA ILE A 8 17.01 13.87 6.63
C ILE A 8 15.85 13.35 5.78
N SER A 9 14.71 13.02 6.41
CA SER A 9 13.51 12.55 5.70
C SER A 9 12.98 13.58 4.70
N ASP A 10 12.93 14.85 5.05
CA ASP A 10 12.40 15.89 4.16
C ASP A 10 13.27 16.03 2.90
N ARG A 11 14.60 15.93 3.04
CA ARG A 11 15.52 15.86 1.89
C ARG A 11 15.37 14.57 1.10
N ALA A 12 15.25 13.43 1.77
CA ALA A 12 15.04 12.13 1.12
C ALA A 12 13.77 12.10 0.27
N LYS A 13 12.71 12.80 0.70
CA LYS A 13 11.43 12.92 -0.01
C LYS A 13 11.41 14.01 -1.08
N GLY A 14 12.48 14.81 -1.20
CA GLY A 14 12.53 15.97 -2.09
C GLY A 14 11.67 17.16 -1.63
N VAL A 15 11.21 17.17 -0.38
CA VAL A 15 10.47 18.29 0.23
C VAL A 15 11.42 19.43 0.59
N ALA A 16 12.65 19.10 0.98
CA ALA A 16 13.72 20.07 1.26
C ALA A 16 14.92 19.84 0.31
N PRO A 17 15.68 20.91 -0.03
CA PRO A 17 16.85 20.77 -0.86
C PRO A 17 18.02 20.12 -0.11
N GLY A 18 18.89 19.43 -0.86
CA GLY A 18 20.15 18.86 -0.37
C GLY A 18 20.20 17.34 -0.47
N ALA A 19 21.39 16.80 -0.78
CA ALA A 19 21.60 15.36 -0.83
C ALA A 19 21.70 14.78 0.58
N VAL A 20 21.21 13.56 0.77
CA VAL A 20 21.40 12.79 2.00
C VAL A 20 22.70 11.98 1.88
N THR A 21 23.54 12.08 2.90
CA THR A 21 24.87 11.45 2.93
C THR A 21 24.81 10.00 3.44
N PRO A 22 25.83 9.17 3.16
CA PRO A 22 25.90 7.81 3.70
C PRO A 22 25.85 7.74 5.23
N ASP A 23 26.48 8.69 5.94
CA ASP A 23 26.49 8.73 7.41
C ASP A 23 25.10 9.04 7.98
N GLU A 24 24.31 9.86 7.29
CA GLU A 24 22.91 10.15 7.66
C GLU A 24 22.01 8.93 7.47
N ILE A 25 22.25 8.14 6.41
CA ILE A 25 21.57 6.86 6.21
C ILE A 25 21.98 5.88 7.31
N GLU A 26 23.27 5.82 7.67
CA GLU A 26 23.74 4.97 8.76
C GLU A 26 23.17 5.37 10.12
N PHE A 27 22.97 6.67 10.36
CA PHE A 27 22.26 7.17 11.52
C PHE A 27 20.80 6.65 11.57
N ALA A 28 20.09 6.69 10.43
CA ALA A 28 18.75 6.11 10.34
C ALA A 28 18.75 4.59 10.58
N ARG A 29 19.73 3.85 10.03
CA ARG A 29 19.90 2.42 10.33
C ARG A 29 20.14 2.19 11.82
N ASN A 30 20.94 3.04 12.46
CA ASN A 30 21.22 2.92 13.89
C ASN A 30 19.94 3.08 14.73
N ILE A 31 19.09 4.06 14.42
CA ILE A 31 17.76 4.21 15.06
C ILE A 31 16.96 2.91 14.98
N LEU A 32 16.94 2.25 13.81
CA LEU A 32 16.25 0.98 13.62
C LEU A 32 16.89 -0.16 14.41
N ARG A 33 18.23 -0.27 14.41
CA ARG A 33 18.94 -1.32 15.15
C ARG A 33 18.77 -1.19 16.67
N THR A 34 18.83 0.04 17.18
CA THR A 34 18.69 0.31 18.62
C THR A 34 17.24 0.42 19.07
N ARG A 35 16.28 0.41 18.14
CA ARG A 35 14.84 0.61 18.39
C ARG A 35 14.59 1.85 19.27
N SER A 36 15.32 2.93 19.01
CA SER A 36 15.29 4.13 19.86
C SER A 36 15.37 5.39 19.02
N GLY A 37 14.46 6.33 19.26
CA GLY A 37 14.26 7.54 18.47
C GLY A 37 13.02 7.48 17.58
N ASP A 38 13.01 8.27 16.51
CA ASP A 38 11.90 8.35 15.56
C ASP A 38 11.95 7.18 14.55
N ILE A 39 11.47 6.01 14.98
CA ILE A 39 11.49 4.76 14.20
C ILE A 39 10.71 4.91 12.90
N TYR A 40 9.53 5.54 12.93
CA TYR A 40 8.70 5.74 11.74
C TYR A 40 9.47 6.48 10.64
N THR A 41 10.12 7.59 10.99
CA THR A 41 10.89 8.39 10.04
C THR A 41 12.14 7.64 9.58
N ALA A 42 12.80 6.89 10.47
CA ALA A 42 13.94 6.06 10.11
C ALA A 42 13.59 4.95 9.11
N ILE A 43 12.44 4.27 9.26
CA ILE A 43 11.96 3.27 8.28
C ILE A 43 11.79 3.92 6.91
N TYR A 44 11.21 5.13 6.85
CA TYR A 44 11.07 5.86 5.58
C TYR A 44 12.41 6.20 4.94
N VAL A 45 13.35 6.75 5.71
CA VAL A 45 14.68 7.13 5.21
C VAL A 45 15.43 5.89 4.68
N VAL A 46 15.45 4.80 5.46
CA VAL A 46 16.10 3.55 5.04
C VAL A 46 15.38 2.91 3.86
N GLY A 47 14.05 3.01 3.79
CA GLY A 47 13.26 2.56 2.64
C GLY A 47 13.65 3.26 1.35
N LEU A 48 13.71 4.60 1.36
CA LEU A 48 13.97 5.43 0.18
C LEU A 48 15.43 5.41 -0.29
N LEU A 49 16.37 5.38 0.67
CA LEU A 49 17.79 5.63 0.39
C LEU A 49 18.70 4.46 0.77
N GLY A 50 18.17 3.45 1.46
CA GLY A 50 18.89 2.23 1.77
C GLY A 50 19.05 1.33 0.55
N ASN A 51 19.59 0.15 0.77
CA ASN A 51 19.74 -0.88 -0.26
C ASN A 51 18.94 -2.14 0.13
N LYS A 52 18.80 -3.08 -0.80
CA LYS A 52 18.03 -4.33 -0.57
C LYS A 52 18.50 -5.15 0.63
N ARG A 53 19.77 -5.04 1.07
CA ARG A 53 20.29 -5.74 2.25
C ARG A 53 19.75 -5.16 3.56
N ASP A 54 19.31 -3.91 3.54
CA ASP A 54 18.62 -3.27 4.67
C ASP A 54 17.20 -3.85 4.88
N GLY A 55 16.69 -4.65 3.92
CA GLY A 55 15.36 -5.26 4.01
C GLY A 55 15.13 -6.05 5.30
N LYS A 56 16.09 -6.88 5.74
CA LYS A 56 15.97 -7.65 7.00
C LYS A 56 15.82 -6.75 8.24
N LEU A 57 16.46 -5.58 8.22
CA LEU A 57 16.37 -4.62 9.32
C LEU A 57 14.94 -4.06 9.42
N VAL A 58 14.36 -3.68 8.28
CA VAL A 58 12.99 -3.15 8.20
C VAL A 58 11.94 -4.24 8.44
N GLU A 59 12.17 -5.47 7.95
CA GLU A 59 11.27 -6.62 8.11
C GLU A 59 11.01 -6.97 9.59
N SER A 60 11.98 -6.72 10.46
CA SER A 60 11.84 -6.94 11.91
C SER A 60 10.72 -6.10 12.56
N PHE A 61 10.21 -5.09 11.86
CA PHE A 61 9.07 -4.26 12.27
C PHE A 61 7.72 -4.74 11.72
N ILE A 62 7.70 -5.76 10.87
CA ILE A 62 6.48 -6.46 10.43
C ILE A 62 6.15 -7.64 11.34
N PHE A 63 7.17 -8.38 11.80
CA PHE A 63 6.97 -9.67 12.49
C PHE A 63 7.43 -9.69 13.96
N GLY A 64 7.97 -8.60 14.50
CA GLY A 64 8.44 -8.51 15.89
C GLY A 64 7.36 -8.19 16.93
N ASP A 65 7.73 -8.10 18.21
CA ASP A 65 6.81 -7.87 19.34
C ASP A 65 6.12 -6.49 19.32
N GLU A 66 6.75 -5.50 18.69
CA GLU A 66 6.19 -4.15 18.44
C GLU A 66 5.25 -4.10 17.22
N ASN A 67 4.80 -5.29 16.79
CA ASN A 67 4.20 -5.64 15.50
C ASN A 67 3.22 -4.60 14.94
N ASN A 68 2.39 -3.97 15.78
CA ASN A 68 1.29 -3.15 15.31
C ASN A 68 1.64 -1.72 14.92
N LEU A 69 2.67 -1.10 15.51
CA LEU A 69 2.85 0.35 15.36
C LEU A 69 3.51 0.73 14.02
N TYR A 70 4.39 -0.13 13.51
CA TYR A 70 5.25 0.19 12.36
C TYR A 70 5.08 -0.76 11.17
N ALA A 71 4.25 -1.81 11.28
CA ALA A 71 4.11 -2.81 10.22
C ALA A 71 3.71 -2.20 8.87
N GLU A 72 2.83 -1.20 8.86
CA GLU A 72 2.37 -0.56 7.63
C GLU A 72 3.47 0.22 6.92
N VAL A 73 4.19 1.05 7.67
CA VAL A 73 5.31 1.82 7.11
C VAL A 73 6.44 0.90 6.68
N ALA A 74 6.68 -0.20 7.41
CA ALA A 74 7.65 -1.22 7.05
C ALA A 74 7.26 -1.96 5.76
N LEU A 75 6.01 -2.41 5.64
CA LEU A 75 5.48 -3.04 4.42
C LEU A 75 5.63 -2.13 3.21
N LYS A 76 5.25 -0.85 3.35
CA LYS A 76 5.39 0.13 2.28
C LYS A 76 6.85 0.33 1.90
N ALA A 77 7.76 0.46 2.87
CA ALA A 77 9.18 0.63 2.62
C ALA A 77 9.79 -0.57 1.86
N LEU A 78 9.50 -1.79 2.31
CA LEU A 78 10.00 -3.02 1.71
C LEU A 78 9.48 -3.22 0.30
N CYS A 79 8.17 -3.09 0.10
CA CYS A 79 7.54 -3.37 -1.19
C CYS A 79 7.78 -2.27 -2.21
N ARG A 80 7.49 -1.00 -1.85
CA ARG A 80 7.50 0.13 -2.79
C ARG A 80 8.89 0.73 -2.98
N TYR A 81 9.60 1.02 -1.90
CA TYR A 81 10.84 1.78 -2.00
C TYR A 81 12.06 0.87 -2.22
N MET A 82 12.09 -0.29 -1.57
CA MET A 82 13.17 -1.28 -1.75
C MET A 82 12.91 -2.27 -2.90
N GLY A 83 11.71 -2.27 -3.49
CA GLY A 83 11.34 -3.13 -4.61
C GLY A 83 11.38 -4.63 -4.27
N LEU A 84 11.04 -5.00 -3.02
CA LEU A 84 11.04 -6.39 -2.55
C LEU A 84 9.66 -7.06 -2.67
N ILE A 85 8.78 -6.51 -3.51
CA ILE A 85 7.38 -6.94 -3.63
C ILE A 85 7.21 -8.45 -3.79
N GLU A 86 8.07 -9.10 -4.58
CA GLU A 86 7.99 -10.55 -4.86
C GLU A 86 8.11 -11.39 -3.59
N GLN A 87 8.94 -10.97 -2.63
CA GLN A 87 9.16 -11.67 -1.37
C GLN A 87 7.94 -11.57 -0.45
N TYR A 88 7.16 -10.48 -0.58
CA TYR A 88 6.02 -10.19 0.28
C TYR A 88 4.66 -10.49 -0.36
N ARG A 89 4.61 -11.00 -1.61
CA ARG A 89 3.34 -11.30 -2.29
C ARG A 89 2.40 -12.16 -1.44
N SER A 90 2.89 -13.24 -0.82
CA SER A 90 2.04 -14.10 0.02
C SER A 90 1.44 -13.34 1.21
N VAL A 91 2.23 -12.48 1.87
CA VAL A 91 1.80 -11.69 3.02
C VAL A 91 0.75 -10.66 2.60
N LEU A 92 1.00 -9.93 1.51
CA LEU A 92 0.06 -8.94 0.98
C LEU A 92 -1.26 -9.58 0.57
N ARG A 93 -1.23 -10.72 -0.11
CA ARG A 93 -2.43 -11.47 -0.49
C ARG A 93 -3.26 -11.85 0.73
N GLN A 94 -2.63 -12.37 1.78
CA GLN A 94 -3.32 -12.72 3.03
C GLN A 94 -3.95 -11.49 3.69
N LEU A 95 -3.21 -10.37 3.78
CA LEU A 95 -3.72 -9.14 4.37
C LEU A 95 -4.92 -8.55 3.61
N VAL A 96 -4.94 -8.65 2.27
CA VAL A 96 -6.08 -8.17 1.46
C VAL A 96 -7.34 -9.03 1.70
N ILE A 97 -7.18 -10.35 1.80
CA ILE A 97 -8.29 -11.30 1.95
C ILE A 97 -8.81 -11.38 3.39
N GLN A 98 -8.03 -10.93 4.37
CA GLN A 98 -8.46 -10.90 5.77
C GLN A 98 -9.68 -9.98 5.97
N PRO A 99 -10.59 -10.32 6.89
CA PRO A 99 -11.68 -9.45 7.29
C PRO A 99 -11.20 -8.06 7.74
N PRO A 100 -11.96 -6.98 7.49
CA PRO A 100 -11.58 -5.62 7.85
C PRO A 100 -11.38 -5.38 9.36
N ASP A 101 -12.14 -6.08 10.20
CA ASP A 101 -12.07 -6.01 11.66
C ASP A 101 -10.77 -6.60 12.24
N GLU A 102 -10.23 -7.64 11.61
CA GLU A 102 -9.02 -8.34 12.09
C GLU A 102 -7.70 -7.68 11.64
N SER A 103 -7.72 -7.00 10.49
CA SER A 103 -6.50 -6.58 9.78
C SER A 103 -6.15 -5.09 9.94
N GLY A 104 -7.04 -4.30 10.54
CA GLY A 104 -6.79 -2.88 10.82
C GLY A 104 -6.36 -2.09 9.58
N MET A 105 -5.35 -1.24 9.75
CA MET A 105 -4.78 -0.39 8.71
C MET A 105 -3.73 -1.14 7.84
N ARG A 106 -3.38 -2.38 8.20
CA ARG A 106 -2.48 -3.24 7.39
C ARG A 106 -3.14 -3.72 6.11
N ARG A 107 -4.45 -4.05 6.15
CA ARG A 107 -5.21 -4.40 4.94
C ARG A 107 -5.27 -3.24 3.97
N MET A 108 -5.55 -2.03 4.46
CA MET A 108 -5.49 -0.80 3.66
C MET A 108 -4.11 -0.64 2.99
N THR A 109 -3.04 -0.79 3.76
CA THR A 109 -1.67 -0.72 3.24
C THR A 109 -1.41 -1.79 2.18
N ALA A 110 -1.86 -3.03 2.39
CA ALA A 110 -1.72 -4.10 1.42
C ALA A 110 -2.47 -3.79 0.12
N ILE A 111 -3.70 -3.26 0.20
CA ILE A 111 -4.48 -2.82 -0.95
C ILE A 111 -3.73 -1.73 -1.73
N HIS A 112 -3.17 -0.72 -1.05
CA HIS A 112 -2.39 0.35 -1.71
C HIS A 112 -1.08 -0.12 -2.36
N LEU A 113 -0.61 -1.34 -2.05
CA LEU A 113 0.56 -1.96 -2.66
C LEU A 113 0.19 -2.90 -3.83
N MET A 114 -1.09 -2.97 -4.21
CA MET A 114 -1.53 -3.91 -5.25
C MET A 114 -1.03 -3.53 -6.65
N LYS A 115 -0.78 -2.25 -6.93
CA LYS A 115 -0.14 -1.85 -8.19
C LYS A 115 1.22 -2.55 -8.37
N GLU A 116 2.07 -2.48 -7.35
CA GLU A 116 3.35 -3.18 -7.34
C GLU A 116 3.18 -4.70 -7.34
N TYR A 117 2.19 -5.21 -6.59
CA TYR A 117 1.91 -6.64 -6.52
C TYR A 117 1.65 -7.26 -7.90
N PHE A 118 0.79 -6.60 -8.68
CA PHE A 118 0.36 -7.03 -10.02
C PHE A 118 1.36 -6.68 -11.13
N GLN A 119 2.40 -5.91 -10.81
CA GLN A 119 3.47 -5.64 -11.76
C GLN A 119 4.16 -6.96 -12.14
N ASP A 120 4.09 -7.29 -13.44
CA ASP A 120 4.62 -8.52 -14.03
C ASP A 120 4.12 -9.82 -13.38
N TYR A 121 2.96 -9.79 -12.70
CA TYR A 121 2.41 -10.93 -11.99
C TYR A 121 0.87 -10.99 -12.08
N LYS A 122 0.35 -12.17 -12.41
CA LYS A 122 -1.09 -12.37 -12.60
C LYS A 122 -1.70 -13.16 -11.45
N ASP A 123 -2.68 -12.56 -10.78
CA ASP A 123 -3.49 -13.19 -9.75
C ASP A 123 -4.97 -12.81 -9.91
N ASN A 124 -5.66 -13.57 -10.76
CA ASN A 124 -7.07 -13.33 -11.06
C ASN A 124 -7.94 -13.36 -9.82
N GLU A 125 -7.66 -14.27 -8.88
CA GLU A 125 -8.48 -14.43 -7.69
C GLU A 125 -8.37 -13.21 -6.77
N LEU A 126 -7.15 -12.71 -6.56
CA LEU A 126 -6.94 -11.50 -5.77
C LEU A 126 -7.52 -10.28 -6.47
N GLY A 127 -7.40 -10.19 -7.80
CA GLY A 127 -8.02 -9.12 -8.60
C GLY A 127 -9.54 -9.12 -8.44
N CYS A 128 -10.18 -10.29 -8.49
CA CYS A 128 -11.61 -10.41 -8.22
C CYS A 128 -11.97 -10.12 -6.77
N TYR A 129 -11.08 -10.39 -5.82
CA TYR A 129 -11.29 -10.01 -4.44
C TYR A 129 -11.29 -8.48 -4.27
N LEU A 130 -10.39 -7.75 -4.95
CA LEU A 130 -10.42 -6.28 -4.97
C LEU A 130 -11.75 -5.74 -5.53
N VAL A 131 -12.31 -6.38 -6.56
CA VAL A 131 -13.64 -6.02 -7.07
C VAL A 131 -14.72 -6.24 -6.01
N LYS A 132 -14.65 -7.34 -5.24
CA LYS A 132 -15.58 -7.56 -4.12
C LYS A 132 -15.49 -6.47 -3.07
N ILE A 133 -14.27 -6.07 -2.68
CA ILE A 133 -14.05 -4.97 -1.73
C ILE A 133 -14.69 -3.69 -2.26
N LEU A 134 -14.47 -3.35 -3.54
CA LEU A 134 -15.05 -2.15 -4.15
C LEU A 134 -16.58 -2.15 -4.14
N CYS A 135 -17.20 -3.30 -4.40
CA CYS A 135 -18.66 -3.46 -4.51
C CYS A 135 -19.39 -3.63 -3.16
N ASP A 136 -18.68 -3.94 -2.09
CA ASP A 136 -19.25 -4.09 -0.75
C ASP A 136 -19.36 -2.73 -0.08
N LEU A 137 -20.58 -2.15 -0.05
CA LEU A 137 -20.84 -0.82 0.53
C LEU A 137 -20.47 -0.72 2.02
N ASP A 138 -20.42 -1.84 2.73
CA ASP A 138 -20.10 -1.88 4.16
C ASP A 138 -18.58 -2.08 4.40
N ASP A 139 -17.78 -2.36 3.36
CA ASP A 139 -16.32 -2.47 3.50
C ASP A 139 -15.68 -1.08 3.58
N ARG A 140 -15.08 -0.76 4.73
CA ARG A 140 -14.40 0.52 4.96
C ARG A 140 -13.21 0.80 4.02
N HIS A 141 -12.70 -0.21 3.29
CA HIS A 141 -11.55 -0.06 2.39
C HIS A 141 -11.94 0.00 0.90
N ARG A 142 -13.22 0.18 0.57
CA ARG A 142 -13.67 0.34 -0.83
C ARG A 142 -12.89 1.43 -1.58
N LEU A 143 -12.62 2.57 -0.93
CA LEU A 143 -11.82 3.67 -1.51
C LEU A 143 -10.42 3.22 -1.91
N SER A 144 -9.74 2.50 -1.02
CA SER A 144 -8.43 1.93 -1.31
C SER A 144 -8.50 0.94 -2.47
N ALA A 145 -9.55 0.12 -2.54
CA ALA A 145 -9.74 -0.82 -3.65
C ALA A 145 -10.01 -0.09 -4.97
N ARG A 146 -10.79 1.00 -4.96
CA ARG A 146 -11.00 1.87 -6.12
C ARG A 146 -9.67 2.41 -6.64
N ASP A 147 -8.89 3.04 -5.76
CA ASP A 147 -7.60 3.65 -6.11
C ASP A 147 -6.62 2.60 -6.66
N ALA A 148 -6.53 1.44 -5.99
CA ALA A 148 -5.71 0.33 -6.45
C ALA A 148 -6.14 -0.21 -7.81
N LEU A 149 -7.44 -0.44 -8.04
CA LEU A 149 -7.95 -0.93 -9.32
C LEU A 149 -7.73 0.08 -10.45
N ALA A 150 -7.89 1.37 -10.18
CA ALA A 150 -7.61 2.43 -11.15
C ALA A 150 -6.13 2.41 -11.58
N ASP A 151 -5.21 2.17 -10.64
CA ASP A 151 -3.78 2.04 -10.90
C ASP A 151 -3.40 0.75 -11.63
N ILE A 152 -3.95 -0.40 -11.22
CA ILE A 152 -3.62 -1.71 -11.80
C ILE A 152 -4.11 -1.80 -13.25
N LEU A 153 -5.26 -1.20 -13.55
CA LEU A 153 -5.88 -1.23 -14.87
C LEU A 153 -5.45 -0.06 -15.77
N ASP A 154 -4.60 0.85 -15.27
CA ASP A 154 -4.16 2.07 -15.96
C ASP A 154 -5.34 2.94 -16.46
N LEU A 155 -6.34 3.14 -15.59
CA LEU A 155 -7.59 3.82 -15.94
C LEU A 155 -7.70 5.23 -15.38
N ARG A 156 -6.71 5.74 -14.64
CA ARG A 156 -6.80 7.05 -13.95
C ARG A 156 -7.21 8.20 -14.88
N SER A 157 -6.69 8.26 -16.10
CA SER A 157 -7.03 9.31 -17.07
C SER A 157 -8.44 9.19 -17.66
N SER A 158 -9.10 8.04 -17.47
CA SER A 158 -10.44 7.75 -17.97
C SER A 158 -11.53 7.98 -16.92
N LEU A 159 -11.17 8.23 -15.66
CA LEU A 159 -12.09 8.47 -14.56
C LEU A 159 -12.38 9.97 -14.42
N LYS A 160 -13.63 10.32 -14.12
CA LYS A 160 -14.04 11.71 -13.82
C LYS A 160 -13.51 12.14 -12.46
N ASP A 161 -13.57 11.26 -11.47
CA ASP A 161 -12.94 11.40 -10.17
C ASP A 161 -12.00 10.20 -9.91
N PRO A 162 -10.72 10.33 -10.30
CA PRO A 162 -9.74 9.26 -10.14
C PRO A 162 -9.41 8.92 -8.69
N HIS A 163 -9.75 9.80 -7.75
CA HIS A 163 -9.43 9.66 -6.33
C HIS A 163 -10.65 9.30 -5.48
N GLY A 164 -11.87 9.46 -6.01
CA GLY A 164 -13.10 9.16 -5.28
C GLY A 164 -13.25 10.06 -4.04
N LEU A 165 -13.05 11.37 -4.18
CA LEU A 165 -13.19 12.31 -3.07
C LEU A 165 -14.65 12.35 -2.55
N GLU A 166 -15.62 12.01 -3.40
CA GLU A 166 -17.04 11.84 -3.08
C GLU A 166 -17.49 10.40 -3.37
N PHE A 167 -17.11 9.44 -2.51
CA PHE A 167 -17.23 8.00 -2.80
C PHE A 167 -18.18 7.23 -1.88
N ASP A 168 -19.10 7.92 -1.21
CA ASP A 168 -20.10 7.23 -0.38
C ASP A 168 -21.11 6.45 -1.25
N GLU A 169 -21.27 6.85 -2.52
CA GLU A 169 -22.26 6.32 -3.46
C GLU A 169 -21.64 5.53 -4.63
N TRP A 170 -22.48 4.75 -5.31
CA TRP A 170 -22.09 4.03 -6.53
C TRP A 170 -22.20 4.96 -7.74
N ASP A 171 -21.06 5.31 -8.34
CA ASP A 171 -20.98 6.23 -9.49
C ASP A 171 -20.66 5.54 -10.83
N GLU A 172 -20.64 6.33 -11.90
CA GLU A 172 -20.29 5.85 -13.26
C GLU A 172 -18.85 5.32 -13.33
N ASP A 173 -17.91 5.95 -12.61
CA ASP A 173 -16.51 5.55 -12.54
C ASP A 173 -16.37 4.16 -11.87
N THR A 174 -17.13 3.89 -10.82
CA THR A 174 -17.22 2.58 -10.17
C THR A 174 -17.72 1.53 -11.15
N SER A 175 -18.76 1.85 -11.92
CA SER A 175 -19.29 0.95 -12.94
C SER A 175 -18.25 0.62 -14.02
N LEU A 176 -17.49 1.63 -14.46
CA LEU A 176 -16.40 1.47 -15.43
C LEU A 176 -15.28 0.60 -14.87
N LEU A 177 -14.82 0.86 -13.64
CA LEU A 177 -13.78 0.09 -12.96
C LEU A 177 -14.19 -1.37 -12.76
N VAL A 178 -15.40 -1.62 -12.26
CA VAL A 178 -15.92 -2.98 -12.05
C VAL A 178 -15.97 -3.74 -13.38
N LYS A 179 -16.46 -3.12 -14.45
CA LYS A 179 -16.53 -3.75 -15.78
C LYS A 179 -15.12 -4.08 -16.30
N ALA A 180 -14.19 -3.14 -16.23
CA ALA A 180 -12.82 -3.35 -16.69
C ALA A 180 -12.10 -4.42 -15.87
N ALA A 181 -12.23 -4.39 -14.54
CA ALA A 181 -11.64 -5.37 -13.63
C ALA A 181 -12.20 -6.78 -13.85
N LYS A 182 -13.53 -6.92 -14.01
CA LYS A 182 -14.17 -8.21 -14.32
C LYS A 182 -13.60 -8.82 -15.59
N ASN A 183 -13.39 -8.00 -16.63
CA ASN A 183 -12.80 -8.45 -17.89
C ASN A 183 -11.32 -8.84 -17.73
N ALA A 184 -10.52 -8.01 -17.04
CA ALA A 184 -9.09 -8.22 -16.87
C ALA A 184 -8.77 -9.46 -16.00
N PHE A 185 -9.52 -9.69 -14.93
CA PHE A 185 -9.29 -10.77 -13.96
C PHE A 185 -10.21 -11.98 -14.16
N HIS A 186 -11.10 -11.96 -15.15
CA HIS A 186 -12.05 -13.04 -15.44
C HIS A 186 -12.97 -13.39 -14.26
N CYS A 187 -13.47 -12.37 -13.58
CA CYS A 187 -14.34 -12.56 -12.42
C CYS A 187 -15.72 -13.07 -12.84
N LYS A 188 -16.15 -14.20 -12.26
CA LYS A 188 -17.55 -14.64 -12.30
C LYS A 188 -18.42 -13.65 -11.52
N ASP A 189 -19.71 -13.59 -11.84
CA ASP A 189 -20.68 -12.59 -11.35
C ASP A 189 -20.46 -12.18 -9.89
N VAL A 190 -19.71 -11.09 -9.71
CA VAL A 190 -19.57 -10.43 -8.42
C VAL A 190 -20.94 -9.87 -8.09
N ILE A 191 -21.52 -10.33 -6.98
CA ILE A 191 -22.80 -9.87 -6.46
C ILE A 191 -22.61 -8.40 -6.09
N VAL A 192 -23.17 -7.53 -6.91
CA VAL A 192 -23.30 -6.10 -6.62
C VAL A 192 -24.42 -5.98 -5.59
N SER A 193 -24.15 -5.38 -4.43
CA SER A 193 -25.13 -5.27 -3.36
C SER A 193 -26.40 -4.55 -3.87
N PRO A 194 -27.63 -4.97 -3.53
CA PRO A 194 -28.86 -4.39 -4.10
C PRO A 194 -29.00 -2.88 -3.88
N LYS A 195 -28.31 -2.33 -2.87
CA LYS A 195 -28.30 -0.89 -2.57
C LYS A 195 -27.58 -0.03 -3.63
N SER A 196 -26.73 -0.61 -4.46
CA SER A 196 -25.94 0.15 -5.45
C SER A 196 -26.58 0.22 -6.84
N GLN A 197 -27.88 -0.09 -6.95
CA GLN A 197 -28.66 0.04 -8.19
C GLN A 197 -29.76 1.12 -8.12
N ILE A 198 -29.81 1.91 -7.04
CA ILE A 198 -30.83 2.95 -6.89
C ILE A 198 -30.24 4.26 -7.42
N HIS A 199 -30.68 4.61 -8.63
CA HIS A 199 -30.48 5.90 -9.28
C HIS A 199 -31.21 7.04 -8.57
#